data_AF-A0AAV5FKN5-F1
#
_entry.id   AF-A0AAV5FKN5-F1
#
_cell.length_a   1.000
_cell.length_b   1.000
_cell.length_c   1.000
_cell.angle_alpha   90.00
_cell.angle_beta   90.00
_cell.angle_gamma   90.00
#
_symmetry.space_group_name_H-M   'P 1'
#
loop_
_entity.id
_entity.type
_entity.pdbx_description
1 polymer ?
#
loop_
_entity_poly.entity_id
_entity_poly.type
_entity_poly.pdbx_seq_one_letter_code
_entity_poly.pdbx_strand_id
1 'polypeptide(L)'
;MSASDPNSAIYVTDTPKEIKNKVNRYAFSGGQDSIELHRKLGANLDLTTNHDFQVDVPIKYLNFFLEDDDELERIKTEYKEGRMLTGEVKQRLVEVLSGMVARHQKARAQVTEEMVDAFMAARHLPNMFG
;
A
#
# COMPACT_ATOMS: atom_id res chain seq x y z
N MET A 1 -0.13 0.11 12.27
CA MET A 1 1.11 0.87 11.95
C MET A 1 1.53 1.61 13.21
N SER A 2 2.71 1.32 13.76
CA SER A 2 3.30 2.06 14.89
C SER A 2 4.71 2.51 14.52
N ALA A 3 5.05 3.76 14.83
CA ALA A 3 6.41 4.26 14.60
C ALA A 3 7.48 3.53 15.44
N SER A 4 7.06 2.85 16.52
CA SER A 4 7.94 2.11 17.43
C SER A 4 8.40 0.75 16.89
N ASP A 5 7.71 0.20 15.89
CA ASP A 5 8.17 -0.98 15.15
C ASP A 5 8.40 -0.59 13.68
N PRO A 6 9.66 -0.40 13.26
CA PRO A 6 10.02 0.02 11.91
C PRO A 6 9.49 -0.92 10.80
N ASN A 7 9.16 -2.17 11.13
CA ASN A 7 8.65 -3.14 10.17
C ASN A 7 7.12 -3.15 10.08
N SER A 8 6.42 -2.48 11.01
CA SER A 8 4.96 -2.41 11.05
C SER A 8 4.36 -1.36 10.11
N ALA A 9 5.19 -0.56 9.44
CA ALA A 9 4.79 0.54 8.57
C ALA A 9 5.75 0.75 7.39
N ILE A 10 5.19 1.25 6.29
CA ILE A 10 5.95 1.82 5.18
C ILE A 10 6.08 3.32 5.45
N TYR A 11 7.31 3.82 5.60
CA TYR A 11 7.55 5.24 5.82
C TYR A 11 7.75 5.95 4.47
N VAL A 12 7.37 7.22 4.42
CA VAL A 12 7.61 8.08 3.24
C VAL A 12 9.09 8.39 2.99
N THR A 13 9.96 7.96 3.90
CA THR A 13 11.43 8.03 3.79
C THR A 13 12.05 6.69 3.39
N ASP A 14 11.28 5.60 3.33
CA ASP A 14 11.81 4.30 2.94
C ASP A 14 12.29 4.34 1.48
N THR A 15 13.38 3.64 1.21
CA THR A 15 13.88 3.37 -0.14
C THR A 15 13.02 2.33 -0.84
N PRO A 16 13.02 2.26 -2.19
CA PRO A 16 12.29 1.21 -2.93
C PRO A 16 12.66 -0.22 -2.48
N LYS A 17 13.92 -0.43 -2.06
CA LYS A 17 14.39 -1.72 -1.55
C LYS A 17 13.78 -2.06 -0.18
N GLU A 18 13.68 -1.07 0.72
CA GLU A 18 13.05 -1.25 2.03
C GLU A 18 11.55 -1.49 1.89
N ILE A 19 10.87 -0.74 1.03
CA ILE A 19 9.44 -0.95 0.70
C ILE A 19 9.23 -2.39 0.23
N LYS A 20 10.04 -2.84 -0.75
CA LYS A 20 9.98 -4.22 -1.25
C LYS A 20 10.18 -5.25 -0.14
N ASN A 21 11.19 -5.07 0.70
CA ASN A 21 11.48 -5.99 1.79
C ASN A 21 10.34 -6.05 2.81
N LYS A 22 9.78 -4.91 3.19
CA LYS A 22 8.69 -4.83 4.18
C LYS A 22 7.42 -5.47 3.66
N VAL A 23 7.03 -5.18 2.42
CA VAL A 23 5.86 -5.80 1.78
C VAL A 23 6.04 -7.31 1.66
N ASN A 24 7.20 -7.77 1.17
CA ASN A 24 7.41 -9.20 0.97
C ASN A 24 7.46 -10.00 2.27
N ARG A 25 8.13 -9.48 3.31
CA ARG A 25 8.40 -10.23 4.54
C ARG A 25 7.34 -10.05 5.62
N TYR A 26 6.75 -8.85 5.75
CA TYR A 26 5.94 -8.49 6.92
C TYR A 26 4.47 -8.22 6.58
N ALA A 27 4.13 -7.91 5.32
CA ALA A 27 2.72 -7.78 4.95
C ALA A 27 2.05 -9.15 4.95
N PHE A 28 1.13 -9.36 5.90
CA PHE A 28 0.31 -10.55 5.97
C PHE A 28 -0.50 -10.73 4.68
N SER A 29 -0.61 -11.98 4.22
CA SER A 29 -1.31 -12.35 3.00
C SER A 29 -2.32 -13.44 3.31
N GLY A 30 -3.50 -13.36 2.69
CA GLY A 30 -4.51 -14.42 2.72
C GLY A 30 -4.28 -15.52 1.67
N GLY A 31 -3.12 -15.52 0.99
CA GLY A 31 -2.73 -16.59 0.08
C GLY A 31 -2.43 -17.91 0.79
N GLN A 32 -2.18 -18.96 0.02
CA GLN A 32 -1.95 -20.31 0.56
C GLN A 32 -0.44 -20.59 0.68
N ASP A 33 -0.07 -21.56 1.51
CA ASP A 33 1.33 -21.93 1.79
C ASP A 33 2.09 -22.47 0.57
N SER A 34 1.38 -23.06 -0.40
CA SER A 34 1.96 -23.63 -1.62
C SER A 34 1.27 -23.10 -2.87
N ILE A 35 1.98 -23.09 -3.99
CA ILE A 35 1.43 -22.69 -5.29
C ILE A 35 0.28 -23.59 -5.69
N GLU A 36 0.42 -24.91 -5.53
CA GLU A 36 -0.62 -25.89 -5.86
C GLU A 36 -1.89 -25.65 -5.05
N LEU A 37 -1.74 -25.40 -3.76
CA LEU A 37 -2.88 -25.10 -2.89
C LEU A 37 -3.52 -23.76 -3.26
N HIS A 38 -2.71 -22.75 -3.57
CA HIS A 38 -3.19 -21.44 -3.99
C HIS A 38 -3.95 -21.51 -5.31
N ARG A 39 -3.46 -22.26 -6.29
CA ARG A 39 -4.14 -22.48 -7.57
C ARG A 39 -5.48 -23.21 -7.40
N LYS A 40 -5.61 -24.04 -6.36
CA LYS A 40 -6.82 -24.83 -6.08
C LYS A 40 -7.85 -24.07 -5.24
N LEU A 41 -7.40 -23.32 -4.23
CA LEU A 41 -8.27 -22.69 -3.23
C LEU A 41 -8.34 -21.17 -3.33
N GLY A 42 -7.39 -20.55 -4.02
CA GLY A 42 -7.25 -19.10 -4.10
C GLY A 42 -6.85 -18.42 -2.80
N ALA A 43 -6.88 -17.09 -2.81
CA ALA A 43 -6.65 -16.26 -1.62
C ALA A 43 -7.94 -16.05 -0.82
N ASN A 44 -7.82 -16.04 0.50
CA ASN A 44 -8.86 -15.50 1.37
C ASN A 44 -8.76 -13.97 1.43
N LEU A 45 -9.73 -13.30 0.80
CA LEU A 45 -9.88 -11.84 0.84
C LEU A 45 -11.01 -11.38 1.78
N ASP A 46 -11.69 -12.32 2.44
CA ASP A 46 -12.91 -12.04 3.18
C ASP A 46 -12.64 -11.22 4.45
N LEU A 47 -13.40 -10.13 4.60
CA LEU A 47 -13.40 -9.24 5.76
C LEU A 47 -14.49 -9.62 6.78
N THR A 48 -15.33 -10.60 6.48
CA THR A 48 -16.65 -10.79 7.10
C THR A 48 -16.90 -12.16 7.68
N THR A 49 -16.15 -13.20 7.29
CA THR A 49 -16.35 -14.55 7.82
C THR A 49 -15.31 -14.91 8.89
N ASN A 50 -15.81 -14.90 10.13
CA ASN A 50 -15.28 -15.58 11.32
C ASN A 50 -14.06 -14.94 11.99
N HIS A 51 -14.30 -14.32 13.17
CA HIS A 51 -13.49 -14.18 14.39
C HIS A 51 -11.95 -13.94 14.38
N ASP A 52 -11.25 -14.12 13.28
CA ASP A 52 -9.84 -13.83 13.08
C ASP A 52 -9.69 -12.71 12.04
N PHE A 53 -9.25 -11.55 12.53
CA PHE A 53 -9.04 -10.29 11.82
C PHE A 53 -7.90 -10.31 10.78
N GLN A 54 -7.70 -11.42 10.07
CA GLN A 54 -6.57 -11.62 9.17
C GLN A 54 -6.91 -11.21 7.74
N VAL A 55 -6.92 -9.89 7.54
CA VAL A 55 -7.14 -9.23 6.23
C VAL A 55 -5.86 -9.28 5.40
N ASP A 56 -5.95 -9.66 4.11
CA ASP A 56 -4.83 -9.54 3.17
C ASP A 56 -4.37 -8.07 3.08
N VAL A 57 -3.22 -7.78 3.69
CA VAL A 57 -2.67 -6.43 3.80
C VAL A 57 -2.33 -5.85 2.42
N PRO A 58 -1.72 -6.60 1.48
CA PRO A 58 -1.52 -6.13 0.13
C PRO A 58 -2.78 -5.62 -0.57
N ILE A 59 -3.87 -6.38 -0.56
CA ILE A 59 -5.15 -5.95 -1.17
C ILE A 59 -5.70 -4.71 -0.48
N LYS A 60 -5.61 -4.64 0.86
CA LYS A 60 -6.02 -3.45 1.60
C LYS A 60 -5.27 -2.20 1.15
N TYR A 61 -3.95 -2.28 1.01
CA TYR A 61 -3.15 -1.12 0.59
C TYR A 61 -3.38 -0.78 -0.88
N LEU A 62 -3.52 -1.77 -1.77
CA LEU A 62 -3.90 -1.53 -3.16
C LEU A 62 -5.23 -0.79 -3.23
N ASN A 63 -6.23 -1.15 -2.42
CA ASN A 63 -7.51 -0.44 -2.35
C ASN A 63 -7.40 1.04 -1.89
N PHE A 64 -6.31 1.44 -1.23
CA PHE A 64 -6.08 2.85 -0.85
C PHE A 64 -5.24 3.63 -1.84
N PHE A 65 -4.32 2.97 -2.55
CA PHE A 65 -3.27 3.66 -3.30
C PHE A 65 -3.24 3.34 -4.80
N LEU A 66 -3.91 2.27 -5.24
CA LEU A 66 -4.11 2.01 -6.66
C LEU A 66 -5.31 2.82 -7.14
N GLU A 67 -5.07 3.74 -8.09
CA GLU A 67 -6.08 4.66 -8.61
C GLU A 67 -6.97 4.02 -9.69
N ASP A 68 -6.56 2.88 -10.25
CA ASP A 68 -7.29 2.15 -11.30
C ASP A 68 -8.19 1.08 -10.66
N ASP A 69 -9.49 1.40 -10.56
CA ASP A 69 -10.52 0.53 -9.97
C ASP A 69 -10.70 -0.78 -10.77
N ASP A 70 -10.60 -0.73 -12.11
CA ASP A 70 -10.74 -1.91 -12.96
C ASP A 70 -9.57 -2.87 -12.75
N GLU A 71 -8.35 -2.32 -12.64
CA GLU A 71 -7.17 -3.10 -12.29
C GLU A 71 -7.30 -3.73 -10.89
N LEU A 72 -7.79 -2.97 -9.91
CA LEU A 72 -7.99 -3.45 -8.55
C LEU A 72 -8.97 -4.62 -8.49
N GLU A 73 -10.13 -4.49 -9.15
CA GLU A 73 -11.15 -5.55 -9.20
C GLU A 73 -10.66 -6.78 -9.96
N ARG A 74 -9.87 -6.60 -11.02
CA ARG A 74 -9.18 -7.70 -11.69
C ARG A 74 -8.23 -8.42 -10.72
N ILE A 75 -7.37 -7.70 -10.00
CA ILE A 75 -6.43 -8.30 -9.05
C ILE A 75 -7.18 -9.09 -7.96
N LYS A 76 -8.24 -8.50 -7.37
CA LYS A 76 -9.06 -9.17 -6.35
C LYS A 76 -9.65 -10.48 -6.88
N THR A 77 -10.24 -10.44 -8.07
CA THR A 77 -10.84 -11.62 -8.73
C THR A 77 -9.79 -12.70 -9.01
N GLU A 78 -8.73 -12.35 -9.74
CA GLU A 78 -7.68 -13.30 -10.13
C GLU A 78 -7.00 -13.93 -8.92
N TYR A 79 -6.76 -13.17 -7.86
CA TYR A 79 -6.11 -13.64 -6.65
C TYR A 79 -7.05 -14.52 -5.79
N LYS A 80 -8.32 -14.13 -5.66
CA LYS A 80 -9.35 -14.96 -4.98
C LYS A 80 -9.59 -16.29 -5.70
N GLU A 81 -9.42 -16.33 -7.02
CA GLU A 81 -9.59 -17.53 -7.83
C GLU A 81 -8.28 -18.32 -8.01
N GLY A 82 -7.18 -17.87 -7.39
CA GLY A 82 -5.88 -18.55 -7.42
C GLY A 82 -5.12 -18.40 -8.75
N ARG A 83 -5.59 -17.56 -9.67
CA ARG A 83 -4.94 -17.27 -10.97
C ARG A 83 -3.79 -16.27 -10.85
N MET A 84 -3.84 -15.35 -9.91
CA MET A 84 -2.69 -14.51 -9.54
C MET A 84 -2.11 -15.02 -8.22
N LEU A 85 -0.78 -15.10 -8.10
CA LEU A 85 -0.10 -15.55 -6.87
C LEU A 85 0.15 -14.37 -5.92
N THR A 86 0.30 -14.67 -4.63
CA THR A 86 0.67 -13.67 -3.60
C THR A 86 1.89 -12.83 -3.99
N GLY A 87 2.91 -13.46 -4.59
CA GLY A 87 4.12 -12.76 -5.04
C GLY A 87 3.83 -11.69 -6.10
N GLU A 88 2.89 -11.96 -7.01
CA GLU A 88 2.50 -11.04 -8.08
C GLU A 88 1.70 -9.86 -7.51
N VAL A 89 0.75 -10.12 -6.60
CA VAL A 89 -0.01 -9.07 -5.88
C VAL A 89 0.93 -8.17 -5.08
N LYS A 90 1.86 -8.77 -4.32
CA LYS A 90 2.85 -8.03 -3.53
C LYS A 90 3.79 -7.22 -4.42
N GLN A 91 4.19 -7.75 -5.58
CA GLN A 91 4.99 -7.00 -6.55
C GLN A 91 4.24 -5.75 -7.04
N ARG A 92 2.97 -5.90 -7.43
CA ARG A 92 2.16 -4.76 -7.85
C ARG A 92 2.04 -3.71 -6.75
N LEU A 93 1.83 -4.13 -5.51
CA LEU A 93 1.80 -3.23 -4.36
C LEU A 93 3.13 -2.47 -4.20
N VAL A 94 4.27 -3.15 -4.31
CA VAL A 94 5.59 -2.53 -4.21
C VAL A 94 5.77 -1.44 -5.26
N GLU A 95 5.32 -1.66 -6.49
CA GLU A 95 5.39 -0.68 -7.57
C GLU A 95 4.55 0.57 -7.25
N VAL A 96 3.29 0.37 -6.83
CA VAL A 96 2.38 1.47 -6.43
C VAL A 96 2.98 2.30 -5.29
N LEU A 97 3.42 1.64 -4.21
CA LEU A 97 3.95 2.33 -3.04
C LEU A 97 5.30 3.01 -3.33
N SER A 98 6.19 2.36 -4.08
CA SER A 98 7.48 2.96 -4.46
C SER A 98 7.27 4.21 -5.32
N GLY A 99 6.31 4.18 -6.26
CA GLY A 99 5.94 5.34 -7.06
C GLY A 99 5.39 6.48 -6.22
N MET A 100 4.47 6.19 -5.29
CA MET A 100 3.90 7.19 -4.38
C MET A 100 4.97 7.83 -3.48
N VAL A 101 5.81 7.01 -2.86
CA VAL A 101 6.88 7.48 -1.97
C VAL A 101 7.92 8.31 -2.75
N ALA A 102 8.31 7.89 -3.95
CA ALA A 102 9.23 8.66 -4.78
C ALA A 102 8.66 10.03 -5.18
N ARG A 103 7.36 10.11 -5.54
CA ARG A 103 6.68 11.38 -5.80
C ARG A 103 6.68 12.28 -4.56
N HIS A 104 6.36 11.72 -3.40
CA HIS A 104 6.39 12.46 -2.14
C HIS A 104 7.80 12.98 -1.82
N GLN A 105 8.83 12.15 -1.93
CA GLN A 105 10.23 12.54 -1.66
C GLN A 105 10.69 13.67 -2.59
N LYS A 106 10.33 13.59 -3.89
CA LYS A 106 10.62 14.66 -4.85
C LYS A 106 9.92 15.97 -4.48
N ALA A 107 8.63 15.93 -4.13
CA ALA A 107 7.89 17.12 -3.71
C ALA A 107 8.45 17.70 -2.39
N ARG A 108 8.77 16.83 -1.42
CA ARG A 108 9.36 17.24 -0.13
C ARG A 108 10.72 17.90 -0.31
N ALA A 109 11.54 17.43 -1.26
CA ALA A 109 12.84 18.03 -1.55
C ALA A 109 12.76 19.46 -2.13
N GLN A 110 11.59 19.87 -2.63
CA GLN A 110 11.35 21.23 -3.12
C GLN A 110 10.88 22.20 -2.03
N VAL A 111 10.58 21.71 -0.83
CA VAL A 111 10.10 22.54 0.28
C VAL A 111 11.27 23.31 0.88
N THR A 112 11.21 24.64 0.87
CA THR A 112 12.20 25.53 1.48
C THR A 112 11.76 26.02 2.85
N GLU A 113 12.69 26.60 3.62
CA GLU A 113 12.37 27.21 4.92
C GLU A 113 11.37 28.38 4.76
N GLU A 114 11.54 29.21 3.73
CA GLU A 114 10.61 30.32 3.45
C GLU A 114 9.20 29.82 3.12
N MET A 115 9.09 28.67 2.42
CA MET A 115 7.79 28.03 2.21
C MET A 115 7.19 27.58 3.53
N VAL A 116 7.96 26.92 4.40
CA VAL A 116 7.49 26.48 5.72
C VAL A 116 7.01 27.68 6.54
N ASP A 117 7.80 28.74 6.63
CA ASP A 117 7.46 29.96 7.36
C ASP A 117 6.18 30.59 6.80
N ALA A 118 6.05 30.67 5.48
CA ALA A 118 4.85 31.19 4.84
C ALA A 118 3.59 30.37 5.14
N PHE A 119 3.71 29.03 5.21
CA PHE A 119 2.59 28.14 5.56
C PHE A 119 2.26 28.14 7.07
N MET A 120 3.24 28.40 7.93
CA MET A 120 3.08 28.44 9.39
C MET A 120 2.68 29.83 9.92
N ALA A 121 2.86 30.90 9.14
CA ALA A 121 2.46 32.24 9.51
C ALA A 121 0.93 32.40 9.57
N ALA A 122 0.45 33.09 10.61
CA ALA A 122 -0.96 33.52 10.69
C ALA A 122 -1.23 34.53 9.56
N ARG A 123 -2.05 34.13 8.58
CA ARG A 123 -2.39 34.95 7.41
C ARG A 123 -3.80 34.69 6.94
N HIS A 124 -4.39 35.67 6.25
CA HIS A 124 -5.64 35.44 5.52
C HIS A 124 -5.37 34.49 4.36
N LEU A 125 -6.14 33.40 4.30
CA LEU A 125 -6.11 32.51 3.16
C LEU A 125 -6.91 33.13 2.01
N PRO A 126 -6.46 32.98 0.75
CA PRO A 126 -7.29 33.34 -0.39
C PRO A 126 -8.60 32.54 -0.32
N ASN A 127 -9.72 33.17 -0.72
CA ASN A 127 -11.02 32.50 -0.77
C ASN A 127 -10.92 31.33 -1.75
N MET A 128 -10.77 30.11 -1.23
CA MET A 128 -10.58 28.90 -2.04
C MET A 128 -11.88 28.36 -2.65
N PHE A 129 -13.01 29.00 -2.32
CA PHE A 129 -14.34 28.71 -2.86
C PHE A 129 -15.02 30.03 -3.22
N GLY A 130 -14.68 30.57 -4.38
CA GLY A 130 -15.40 31.66 -5.04
C GLY A 130 -16.11 31.12 -6.27
#